data_AF-A0A2T3IZH6-F1
#
_entry.id   AF-A0A2T3IZH6-F1
#
_cell.length_a   1.000
_cell.length_b   1.000
_cell.length_c   1.000
_cell.angle_alpha   90.00
_cell.angle_beta   90.00
_cell.angle_gamma   90.00
#
_symmetry.space_group_name_H-M   'P 1'
#
loop_
_entity.id
_entity.type
_entity.pdbx_description
1 polymer ?
#
loop_
_entity_poly.entity_id
_entity_poly.type
_entity_poly.pdbx_seq_one_letter_code
_entity_poly.pdbx_strand_id
1 'polypeptide(L)'
;MTKLTTDIKANCDLFVEETKDTQQVWGLCNEEGDWLSVDSSEFEQSEVMPFWSNEADAKVHCVDEWAEFTAVMIPLDVFVEDWMITLSEDGVLVGLNWTVQLEGSESEPSDVAKMYL
;
A
#
# COMPACT_ATOMS: atom_id res chain seq x y z
N MET A 1 7.31 15.38 -7.49
CA MET A 1 8.33 14.36 -7.79
C MET A 1 8.24 13.34 -6.67
N THR A 2 8.21 12.06 -7.02
CA THR A 2 8.19 11.00 -6.02
C THR A 2 9.44 11.09 -5.14
N LYS A 3 9.27 10.82 -3.84
CA LYS A 3 10.40 10.66 -2.91
C LYS A 3 10.88 9.21 -2.86
N LEU A 4 10.17 8.30 -3.53
CA LEU A 4 10.48 6.88 -3.55
C LEU A 4 11.78 6.63 -4.30
N THR A 5 12.59 5.76 -3.73
CA THR A 5 13.89 5.35 -4.28
C THR A 5 13.94 3.84 -4.45
N THR A 6 15.04 3.30 -4.95
CA THR A 6 15.26 1.85 -5.01
C THR A 6 15.54 1.23 -3.64
N ASP A 7 15.64 2.03 -2.57
CA ASP A 7 15.78 1.54 -1.20
C ASP A 7 14.39 1.28 -0.59
N ILE A 8 13.95 0.03 -0.67
CA ILE A 8 12.65 -0.42 -0.17
C ILE A 8 12.49 -0.09 1.32
N LYS A 9 13.55 -0.24 2.12
CA LYS A 9 13.48 0.01 3.55
C LYS A 9 13.28 1.50 3.83
N ALA A 10 14.01 2.36 3.14
CA ALA A 10 13.84 3.80 3.25
C ALA A 10 12.43 4.24 2.81
N ASN A 11 11.85 3.61 1.78
CA ASN A 11 10.48 3.87 1.33
C ASN A 11 9.43 3.47 2.38
N CYS A 12 9.65 2.37 3.10
CA CYS A 12 8.79 1.95 4.22
C CYS A 12 8.85 2.94 5.39
N ASP A 13 10.06 3.35 5.77
CA ASP A 13 10.24 4.35 6.84
C ASP A 13 9.56 5.67 6.44
N LEU A 14 9.71 6.09 5.18
CA LEU A 14 9.05 7.26 4.63
C LEU A 14 7.52 7.11 4.63
N PHE A 15 6.98 5.93 4.31
CA PHE A 15 5.54 5.68 4.34
C PHE A 15 4.98 5.99 5.71
N VAL A 16 5.59 5.42 6.76
CA VAL A 16 5.15 5.59 8.14
C VAL A 16 5.32 7.03 8.61
N GLU A 17 6.39 7.71 8.24
CA GLU A 17 6.60 9.12 8.60
C GLU A 17 5.54 10.03 7.96
N GLU A 18 5.30 9.88 6.66
CA GLU A 18 4.35 10.71 5.92
C GLU A 18 2.89 10.41 6.28
N THR A 19 2.52 9.15 6.47
CA THR A 19 1.16 8.79 6.88
C THR A 19 0.89 9.24 8.31
N LYS A 20 1.89 9.22 9.21
CA LYS A 20 1.75 9.79 10.56
C LYS A 20 1.55 11.31 10.53
N ASP A 21 2.20 12.04 9.62
CA ASP A 21 2.02 13.49 9.49
C ASP A 21 0.68 13.85 8.82
N THR A 22 0.35 13.18 7.72
CA THR A 22 -0.85 13.45 6.92
C THR A 22 -2.13 12.81 7.47
N GLN A 23 -1.98 11.76 8.29
CA GLN A 23 -3.05 10.89 8.78
C GLN A 23 -3.85 10.21 7.65
N GLN A 24 -3.20 10.00 6.50
CA GLN A 24 -3.82 9.49 5.28
C GLN A 24 -2.96 8.42 4.63
N VAL A 25 -3.61 7.39 4.12
CA VAL A 25 -3.04 6.31 3.31
C VAL A 25 -3.78 6.29 1.99
N TRP A 26 -3.13 5.90 0.90
CA TRP A 26 -3.74 5.82 -0.42
C TRP A 26 -3.65 4.39 -0.94
N GLY A 27 -4.78 3.84 -1.37
CA GLY A 27 -4.86 2.56 -2.07
C GLY A 27 -5.49 2.74 -3.45
N LEU A 28 -5.45 1.70 -4.27
CA LEU A 28 -6.08 1.70 -5.59
C LEU A 28 -7.38 0.91 -5.57
N CYS A 29 -8.47 1.55 -5.99
CA CYS A 29 -9.80 0.95 -6.06
C CYS A 29 -10.48 1.32 -7.40
N ASN A 30 -11.16 0.35 -8.02
CA ASN A 30 -11.91 0.57 -9.25
C ASN A 30 -13.32 1.13 -8.97
N GLU A 31 -14.09 1.45 -10.02
CA GLU A 31 -15.45 1.99 -9.88
C GLU A 31 -16.46 0.97 -9.27
N GLU A 32 -16.13 -0.33 -9.31
CA GLU A 32 -16.97 -1.40 -8.76
C GLU A 32 -16.75 -1.62 -7.25
N GLY A 33 -15.69 -1.03 -6.69
CA GLY A 33 -15.33 -1.16 -5.28
C GLY A 33 -14.28 -2.25 -4.99
N ASP A 34 -13.68 -2.84 -6.02
CA ASP A 34 -12.60 -3.81 -5.88
C ASP A 34 -11.26 -3.10 -5.71
N TRP A 35 -10.49 -3.57 -4.74
CA TRP A 35 -9.16 -3.06 -4.44
C TRP A 35 -8.10 -3.83 -5.22
N LEU A 36 -7.07 -3.13 -5.66
CA LEU A 36 -5.98 -3.76 -6.39
C LEU A 36 -5.21 -4.71 -5.45
N SER A 37 -5.23 -6.00 -5.74
CA SER A 37 -4.26 -6.96 -5.21
C SER A 37 -3.45 -7.54 -6.36
N VAL A 38 -2.19 -7.86 -6.09
CA VAL A 38 -1.30 -8.54 -7.04
C VAL A 38 -0.70 -9.78 -6.39
N ASP A 39 -0.30 -10.75 -7.20
CA ASP A 39 0.37 -11.94 -6.69
C ASP A 39 1.71 -11.55 -6.04
N SER A 40 1.94 -12.05 -4.82
CA SER A 40 3.20 -11.87 -4.10
C SER A 40 4.35 -12.50 -4.90
N SER A 41 5.43 -11.75 -5.04
CA SER A 41 6.63 -12.23 -5.72
C SER A 41 7.51 -13.09 -4.79
N GLU A 42 7.39 -12.89 -3.48
CA GLU A 42 8.19 -13.59 -2.46
C GLU A 42 7.48 -14.82 -1.87
N PHE A 43 6.15 -14.85 -1.85
CA PHE A 43 5.35 -15.89 -1.21
C PHE A 43 4.38 -16.55 -2.21
N GLU A 44 4.71 -17.78 -2.62
CA GLU A 44 3.82 -18.58 -3.48
C GLU A 44 2.44 -18.76 -2.81
N GLN A 45 1.38 -18.28 -3.49
CA GLN A 45 -0.02 -18.27 -3.02
C GLN A 45 -0.40 -17.21 -1.99
N SER A 46 0.37 -16.12 -1.87
CA SER A 46 -0.08 -14.94 -1.13
C SER A 46 -0.38 -13.80 -2.10
N GLU A 47 -1.37 -12.99 -1.77
CA GLU A 47 -1.64 -11.74 -2.49
C GLU A 47 -1.02 -10.59 -1.70
N VAL A 48 -0.59 -9.55 -2.40
CA VAL A 48 -0.12 -8.31 -1.79
C VAL A 48 -0.95 -7.13 -2.31
N MET A 49 -1.41 -6.31 -1.36
CA MET A 49 -2.14 -5.09 -1.65
C MET A 49 -1.22 -3.88 -1.47
N PRO A 50 -0.94 -3.11 -2.53
CA PRO A 50 -0.06 -1.96 -2.46
C PRO A 50 -0.77 -0.71 -1.91
N PHE A 51 -0.08 0.02 -1.05
CA PHE A 51 -0.50 1.26 -0.42
C PHE A 51 0.60 2.32 -0.51
N TRP A 52 0.21 3.58 -0.62
CA TRP A 52 1.11 4.72 -0.74
C TRP A 52 0.82 5.79 0.31
N SER A 53 1.85 6.50 0.74
CA SER A 53 1.70 7.67 1.62
C SER A 53 1.20 8.91 0.88
N ASN A 54 1.24 8.89 -0.46
CA ASN A 54 0.88 10.03 -1.29
C ASN A 54 -0.02 9.63 -2.46
N GLU A 55 -1.05 10.44 -2.72
CA GLU A 55 -1.95 10.29 -3.87
C GLU A 55 -1.21 10.29 -5.20
N ALA A 56 -0.20 11.16 -5.34
CA ALA A 56 0.52 11.31 -6.60
C ALA A 56 1.29 10.03 -6.97
N ASP A 57 1.85 9.33 -5.97
CA ASP A 57 2.57 8.08 -6.19
C ASP A 57 1.60 6.95 -6.56
N ALA A 58 0.45 6.84 -5.86
CA ALA A 58 -0.60 5.90 -6.24
C ALA A 58 -1.13 6.14 -7.67
N LYS A 59 -1.40 7.40 -8.05
CA LYS A 59 -1.92 7.75 -9.38
C LYS A 59 -0.98 7.44 -10.53
N VAL A 60 0.34 7.37 -10.29
CA VAL A 60 1.30 6.98 -11.33
C VAL A 60 1.03 5.56 -11.81
N HIS A 61 0.48 4.72 -10.94
CA HIS A 61 0.14 3.34 -11.24
C HIS A 61 -1.21 3.17 -11.92
N CYS A 62 -2.09 4.18 -11.91
CA CYS A 62 -3.39 4.16 -12.61
C CYS A 62 -3.24 4.33 -14.14
N VAL A 63 -2.43 3.49 -14.77
CA VAL A 63 -2.11 3.51 -16.21
C VAL A 63 -2.18 2.09 -16.78
N ASP A 64 -2.28 1.99 -18.10
CA ASP A 64 -2.34 0.72 -18.84
C ASP A 64 -3.40 -0.25 -18.26
N GLU A 65 -2.97 -1.35 -17.65
CA GLU A 65 -3.83 -2.39 -17.09
C GLU A 65 -4.57 -1.94 -15.82
N TRP A 66 -4.10 -0.88 -15.16
CA TRP A 66 -4.74 -0.32 -13.97
C TRP A 66 -5.37 1.05 -14.24
N ALA A 67 -5.62 1.40 -15.51
CA ALA A 67 -6.24 2.67 -15.90
C ALA A 67 -7.67 2.85 -15.36
N GLU A 68 -8.36 1.75 -15.02
CA GLU A 68 -9.68 1.77 -14.39
C GLU A 68 -9.64 1.95 -12.87
N PHE A 69 -8.46 1.81 -12.25
CA PHE A 69 -8.29 2.04 -10.83
C PHE A 69 -8.07 3.53 -10.55
N THR A 70 -8.52 3.96 -9.38
CA THR A 70 -8.32 5.32 -8.89
C THR A 70 -7.69 5.29 -7.51
N ALA A 71 -6.84 6.29 -7.24
CA ALA A 71 -6.28 6.47 -5.90
C ALA A 71 -7.37 6.93 -4.93
N VAL A 72 -7.66 6.09 -3.94
CA VAL A 72 -8.64 6.34 -2.89
C VAL A 72 -7.91 6.55 -1.58
N MET A 73 -8.27 7.64 -0.90
CA MET A 73 -7.76 7.96 0.43
C MET A 73 -8.46 7.11 1.49
N ILE A 74 -7.65 6.48 2.33
CA ILE A 74 -8.04 5.72 3.52
C ILE A 74 -7.48 6.47 4.73
N PRO A 75 -8.31 6.81 5.72
CA PRO A 75 -7.84 7.37 6.98
C PRO A 75 -6.84 6.43 7.67
N LEU A 76 -5.75 6.97 8.23
CA LEU A 76 -4.70 6.14 8.85
C LEU A 76 -5.22 5.28 10.01
N ASP A 77 -6.14 5.82 10.82
CA ASP A 77 -6.81 5.09 11.89
C ASP A 77 -7.57 3.87 11.36
N VAL A 78 -8.38 4.06 10.30
CA VAL A 78 -9.09 2.96 9.62
C VAL A 78 -8.11 1.97 9.00
N PHE A 79 -7.02 2.44 8.40
CA PHE A 79 -6.01 1.58 7.83
C PHE A 79 -5.35 0.67 8.89
N VAL A 80 -4.99 1.21 10.05
CA VAL A 80 -4.30 0.43 11.09
C VAL A 80 -5.28 -0.42 11.90
N GLU A 81 -6.47 0.09 12.22
CA GLU A 81 -7.43 -0.57 13.11
C GLU A 81 -8.36 -1.54 12.39
N ASP A 82 -8.80 -1.24 11.16
CA ASP A 82 -9.72 -2.11 10.42
C ASP A 82 -8.98 -2.92 9.37
N TRP A 83 -8.26 -2.25 8.47
CA TRP A 83 -7.63 -2.91 7.32
C TRP A 83 -6.57 -3.92 7.73
N MET A 84 -5.68 -3.59 8.66
CA MET A 84 -4.63 -4.54 9.07
C MET A 84 -5.23 -5.83 9.67
N ILE A 85 -6.38 -5.74 10.32
CA ILE A 85 -7.07 -6.90 10.86
C ILE A 85 -7.65 -7.73 9.72
N THR A 86 -8.44 -7.11 8.82
CA THR A 86 -9.06 -7.80 7.69
C THR A 86 -8.03 -8.47 6.78
N LEU A 87 -6.99 -7.75 6.38
CA LEU A 87 -5.93 -8.31 5.53
C LEU A 87 -5.19 -9.46 6.23
N SER A 88 -5.02 -9.38 7.56
CA SER A 88 -4.40 -10.48 8.33
C SER A 88 -5.28 -11.71 8.40
N GLU A 89 -6.61 -11.56 8.45
CA GLU A 89 -7.56 -12.68 8.43
C GLU A 89 -7.60 -13.35 7.05
N ASP A 90 -7.49 -12.55 5.99
CA ASP A 90 -7.51 -13.02 4.61
C ASP A 90 -6.14 -13.56 4.14
N GLY A 91 -5.07 -13.35 4.92
CA GLY A 91 -3.72 -13.78 4.58
C GLY A 91 -3.10 -12.95 3.46
N VAL A 92 -3.54 -11.71 3.30
CA VAL A 92 -3.07 -10.76 2.29
C VAL A 92 -1.95 -9.90 2.88
N LEU A 93 -0.84 -9.80 2.15
CA LEU A 93 0.31 -8.98 2.51
C LEU A 93 0.06 -7.50 2.17
N VAL A 94 0.80 -6.63 2.86
CA VAL A 94 0.71 -5.19 2.69
C VAL A 94 1.98 -4.70 2.00
N GLY A 95 1.78 -4.04 0.85
CA GLY A 95 2.85 -3.43 0.09
C GLY A 95 3.01 -1.96 0.42
N LEU A 96 4.15 -1.53 0.99
CA LEU A 96 4.34 -0.13 1.36
C LEU A 96 5.16 0.64 0.33
N ASN A 97 4.60 1.74 -0.17
CA ASN A 97 5.31 2.74 -0.98
C ASN A 97 6.06 2.12 -2.17
N TRP A 98 5.31 1.39 -2.99
CA TRP A 98 5.81 0.74 -4.19
C TRP A 98 6.30 1.79 -5.20
N THR A 99 7.48 1.53 -5.75
CA THR A 99 8.08 2.39 -6.77
C THR A 99 7.35 2.25 -8.10
N VAL A 100 7.64 3.15 -9.05
CA VAL A 100 7.12 3.10 -10.42
C VAL A 100 7.43 1.80 -11.17
N GLN A 101 8.37 0.99 -10.67
CA GLN A 101 8.75 -0.31 -11.21
C GLN A 101 7.97 -1.47 -10.55
N LEU A 102 7.00 -1.17 -9.68
CA LEU A 102 6.29 -2.14 -8.85
C LEU A 102 7.19 -2.88 -7.86
N GLU A 103 8.33 -2.28 -7.52
CA GLU A 103 9.22 -2.78 -6.48
C GLU A 103 8.86 -2.13 -5.16
N GLY A 104 8.55 -2.92 -4.15
CA GLY A 104 8.29 -2.46 -2.79
C GLY A 104 8.40 -3.60 -1.79
N SER A 105 8.18 -3.30 -0.51
CA SER A 105 8.16 -4.33 0.52
C SER A 105 6.87 -5.14 0.42
N GLU A 106 6.93 -6.39 0.85
CA GLU A 106 5.75 -7.22 1.10
C GLU A 106 5.82 -7.59 2.59
N SER A 107 4.96 -6.99 3.41
CA SER A 107 5.02 -7.15 4.87
C SER A 107 3.69 -7.66 5.40
N GLU A 108 3.74 -8.45 6.47
CA GLU A 108 2.51 -8.89 7.12
C GLU A 108 1.76 -7.67 7.69
N PRO A 109 0.41 -7.64 7.61
CA PRO A 109 -0.39 -6.58 8.20
C PRO A 109 -0.08 -6.37 9.69
N SER A 110 0.21 -7.46 10.41
CA SER A 110 0.57 -7.41 11.82
C SER A 110 1.90 -6.68 12.08
N ASP A 111 2.86 -6.76 11.16
CA ASP A 111 4.14 -6.07 11.27
C ASP A 111 4.01 -4.60 10.89
N VAL A 112 3.21 -4.29 9.86
CA VAL A 112 2.88 -2.90 9.51
C VAL A 112 2.19 -2.19 10.67
N ALA A 113 1.20 -2.82 11.31
CA ALA A 113 0.52 -2.25 12.47
C ALA A 113 1.49 -1.92 13.62
N LYS A 114 2.50 -2.78 13.88
CA LYS A 114 3.53 -2.53 14.90
C LYS A 114 4.40 -1.31 14.61
N MET A 115 4.52 -0.87 13.37
CA MET A 115 5.26 0.36 13.02
C MET A 115 4.55 1.64 13.50
N TYR A 116 3.25 1.54 13.83
CA TYR A 116 2.42 2.64 14.30
C TYR A 116 2.22 2.66 15.83
N LEU A 117 2.68 1.61 16.54
CA LEU A 117 2.71 1.54 18.00
C LEU A 117 3.86 2.36 18.61
#